data_AF-A0A2V6SIC8-F1
#
_entry.id   AF-A0A2V6SIC8-F1
#
_cell.length_a   1.000
_cell.length_b   1.000
_cell.length_c   1.000
_cell.angle_alpha   90.00
_cell.angle_beta   90.00
_cell.angle_gamma   90.00
#
_symmetry.space_group_name_H-M   'P 1'
#
loop_
_entity.id
_entity.type
_entity.pdbx_description
1 polymer ?
#
loop_
_entity_poly.entity_id
_entity_poly.type
_entity_poly.pdbx_seq_one_letter_code
_entity_poly.pdbx_strand_id
1 'polypeptide(L)' 'MRILTVALAVLMLTAQSIAAAPNWAALDMSPYEPPKPAPSFALPDLDGKVTRLEDLRGKVVVLFFWSTW' A
#
# COMPACT_ATOMS: atom_id res chain seq x y z
N MET A 1 25.77 -27.77 -19.23
CA MET A 1 24.73 -27.92 -18.19
C MET A 1 24.93 -27.05 -16.94
N ARG A 2 26.15 -26.55 -16.63
CA ARG A 2 26.40 -25.64 -15.47
C ARG A 2 26.06 -24.16 -15.72
N ILE A 3 26.07 -23.74 -16.99
CA ILE A 3 25.78 -22.34 -17.39
C ILE A 3 24.27 -22.07 -17.36
N LEU A 4 23.45 -23.09 -17.68
CA LEU A 4 21.99 -23.02 -17.65
C LEU A 4 21.44 -22.81 -16.23
N THR A 5 22.05 -23.48 -15.23
CA THR A 5 21.67 -23.34 -13.82
C THR A 5 21.99 -21.96 -13.26
N VAL A 6 23.09 -21.34 -13.70
CA VAL A 6 23.46 -19.99 -13.26
C VAL A 6 22.52 -18.94 -13.88
N ALA A 7 22.20 -19.07 -15.17
CA ALA A 7 21.26 -18.15 -15.83
C ALA A 7 19.85 -18.23 -15.23
N LEU A 8 19.38 -19.43 -14.87
CA LEU A 8 18.08 -19.62 -14.21
C LEU A 8 18.08 -19.07 -12.77
N ALA A 9 19.17 -19.24 -12.03
CA ALA A 9 19.32 -18.69 -10.68
C ALA A 9 19.34 -17.15 -10.68
N VAL A 10 19.98 -16.52 -11.68
CA VAL A 10 20.00 -15.06 -11.85
C VAL A 10 18.61 -14.52 -12.23
N LEU A 11 17.87 -15.22 -13.08
CA LEU A 11 16.49 -14.88 -13.45
C LEU A 11 15.50 -15.00 -12.27
N MET A 12 15.70 -15.96 -11.37
CA MET A 12 14.91 -16.09 -10.13
C MET A 12 15.26 -15.01 -9.09
N LEU A 13 16.47 -14.45 -9.12
CA LEU A 13 16.89 -13.40 -8.19
C LEU A 13 16.28 -12.03 -8.55
N THR A 14 16.00 -11.78 -9.84
CA THR A 14 15.36 -10.53 -10.30
C THR A 14 13.83 -10.50 -10.13
N ALA A 15 13.20 -11.63 -9.83
CA ALA A 15 11.75 -11.75 -9.72
C ALA A 15 11.19 -11.39 -8.32
N GLN A 16 12.06 -11.08 -7.34
CA GLN A 16 11.64 -10.88 -5.94
C GLN A 16 11.10 -9.47 -5.64
N SER A 17 11.08 -8.56 -6.61
CA SER A 17 10.51 -7.21 -6.42
C SER A 17 9.11 -7.09 -7.00
N ILE A 18 8.24 -8.06 -6.72
CA ILE A 18 6.82 -7.74 -6.55
C ILE A 18 6.76 -7.14 -5.16
N ALA A 19 6.55 -5.82 -5.04
CA ALA A 19 6.51 -5.11 -3.77
C ALA A 19 5.69 -5.95 -2.76
N ALA A 20 6.40 -6.55 -1.79
CA ALA A 20 5.77 -7.35 -0.76
C ALA A 20 4.72 -6.46 -0.11
N ALA A 21 3.47 -6.93 -0.05
CA ALA A 21 2.42 -6.18 0.62
C ALA A 21 2.90 -5.83 2.05
N PRO A 22 2.61 -4.63 2.55
CA PRO A 22 2.98 -4.26 3.90
C PRO A 22 2.52 -5.34 4.88
N ASN A 23 3.37 -5.68 5.86
CA ASN A 23 3.00 -6.63 6.89
C ASN A 23 1.96 -5.98 7.82
N TRP A 24 0.68 -6.04 7.44
CA TRP A 24 -0.43 -5.44 8.18
C TRP A 24 -0.56 -6.01 9.59
N ALA A 25 -0.21 -7.28 9.79
CA ALA A 25 -0.20 -7.93 11.09
C ALA A 25 0.87 -7.32 12.03
N ALA A 26 2.02 -6.91 11.50
CA ALA A 26 3.03 -6.20 12.30
C ALA A 26 2.58 -4.80 12.75
N LEU A 27 1.56 -4.23 12.10
CA LEU A 27 0.96 -2.95 12.45
C LEU A 27 -0.30 -3.10 13.33
N ASP A 28 -0.61 -4.31 13.78
CA ASP A 28 -1.85 -4.65 14.51
C ASP A 28 -3.13 -4.20 13.77
N MET A 29 -3.07 -4.22 12.43
CA MET A 29 -4.20 -3.88 11.57
C MET A 29 -4.91 -5.15 11.10
N SER A 30 -6.21 -5.24 11.36
CA SER A 30 -7.06 -6.30 10.82
C SER A 30 -7.68 -5.84 9.49
N PRO A 31 -7.46 -6.57 8.37
CA PRO A 31 -8.14 -6.30 7.12
C PRO A 31 -9.66 -6.40 7.28
N TYR A 32 -10.39 -5.57 6.53
CA TYR A 32 -11.84 -5.65 6.48
C TYR A 32 -12.28 -6.82 5.61
N GLU A 33 -13.10 -7.73 6.15
CA GLU A 33 -13.57 -8.94 5.47
C GLU A 33 -15.12 -8.95 5.41
N PRO A 34 -15.74 -8.98 4.21
CA PRO A 34 -15.11 -8.96 2.89
C PRO A 34 -14.53 -7.58 2.53
N PRO A 35 -13.49 -7.51 1.67
CA PRO A 35 -12.91 -6.24 1.26
C PRO A 35 -13.97 -5.27 0.72
N LYS A 36 -14.04 -4.08 1.31
CA LYS A 36 -14.97 -3.03 0.91
C LYS A 36 -14.19 -1.83 0.34
N PRO A 37 -14.65 -1.22 -0.77
CA PRO A 37 -14.09 0.04 -1.24
C PRO A 37 -14.19 1.12 -0.15
N ALA A 38 -13.10 1.84 0.07
CA ALA A 38 -13.12 3.03 0.92
C ALA A 38 -14.14 4.05 0.35
N PRO A 39 -15.02 4.63 1.19
CA PRO A 39 -15.95 5.66 0.74
C PRO A 39 -15.21 6.85 0.13
N SER A 40 -15.73 7.39 -0.97
CA SER A 40 -15.20 8.61 -1.55
C SER A 40 -15.40 9.78 -0.60
N PHE A 41 -14.36 10.58 -0.40
CA PHE A 41 -14.46 11.87 0.29
C PHE A 41 -13.50 12.89 -0.32
N ALA A 42 -13.81 14.15 -0.07
CA ALA A 42 -12.99 15.30 -0.39
C ALA A 42 -12.98 16.22 0.83
N LEU A 43 -11.80 16.54 1.35
CA LEU A 43 -11.64 17.38 2.54
C LEU A 43 -10.59 18.46 2.24
N PRO A 44 -10.75 19.68 2.79
CA PRO A 44 -9.66 20.64 2.79
C PRO A 44 -8.50 20.09 3.64
N ASP A 45 -7.28 20.24 3.13
CA ASP A 45 -6.07 20.03 3.91
C ASP A 45 -5.77 21.25 4.82
N LEU A 46 -4.61 21.23 5.47
CA LEU A 46 -4.17 22.28 6.38
C LEU A 46 -3.93 23.63 5.68
N ASP A 47 -3.69 23.62 4.36
CA ASP A 47 -3.49 24.81 3.54
C ASP A 47 -4.80 25.25 2.85
N GLY A 48 -5.91 24.57 3.14
CA GLY A 48 -7.23 24.84 2.56
C GLY A 48 -7.43 24.26 1.15
N LYS A 49 -6.47 23.51 0.60
CA LYS A 49 -6.61 22.85 -0.69
C LYS A 49 -7.47 21.59 -0.52
N VAL A 50 -8.41 21.39 -1.43
CA VAL A 50 -9.24 20.18 -1.43
C VAL A 50 -8.40 18.98 -1.86
N THR A 51 -8.26 18.01 -0.96
CA THR A 51 -7.66 16.70 -1.21
C THR A 51 -8.75 15.65 -1.34
N ARG A 52 -8.72 14.87 -2.43
CA ARG A 52 -9.69 13.81 -2.72
C ARG A 52 -9.03 12.45 -2.55
N LEU A 53 -9.77 11.47 -2.02
CA LEU A 53 -9.22 10.12 -1.84
C LEU A 53 -8.75 9.48 -3.15
N GLU A 54 -9.41 9.81 -4.27
CA GLU A 54 -9.07 9.29 -5.60
C GLU A 54 -7.72 9.78 -6.14
N ASP A 55 -7.24 10.95 -5.68
CA ASP A 55 -5.94 11.50 -6.07
C ASP A 55 -4.78 10.70 -5.45
N LEU A 56 -5.06 9.88 -4.42
CA LEU A 56 -4.08 9.09 -3.67
C LEU A 56 -4.03 7.61 -4.09
N ARG A 57 -4.65 7.24 -5.21
CA ARG A 57 -4.67 5.86 -5.70
C ARG A 57 -3.25 5.33 -5.94
N GLY A 58 -3.04 4.06 -5.59
CA GLY A 58 -1.72 3.42 -5.66
C GLY A 58 -0.79 3.72 -4.47
N LYS A 59 -1.23 4.53 -3.51
CA LYS A 59 -0.52 4.77 -2.24
C LYS A 59 -1.26 4.06 -1.10
N VAL A 60 -0.49 3.62 -0.10
CA VAL A 60 -1.06 3.24 1.20
C VAL A 60 -1.38 4.51 1.97
N VAL A 61 -2.64 4.66 2.39
CA VAL A 61 -3.14 5.85 3.09
C VAL A 61 -3.69 5.43 4.45
N VAL A 62 -3.31 6.15 5.50
CA VAL A 62 -3.83 5.98 6.86
C VAL A 62 -4.67 7.21 7.20
N LEU A 63 -5.93 7.01 7.58
CA LEU A 63 -6.78 8.08 8.11
C LEU A 63 -6.62 8.14 9.62
N PHE A 64 -6.13 9.27 10.12
CA PHE A 64 -5.97 9.51 11.55
C PHE A 64 -7.06 10.47 12.03
N PHE A 65 -7.96 9.98 12.89
CA PHE A 65 -9.01 10.80 13.50
C PHE A 65 -8.52 11.28 14.86
N TRP A 66 -8.43 12.61 15.02
CA TRP A 66 -7.92 13.24 16.25
C TRP A 66 -8.76 14.46 16.63
N SER A 67 -8.55 14.98 17.84
CA SER A 67 -9.11 16.26 18.30
C SER A 67 -8.33 16.77 19.51
N THR A 68 -8.51 18.05 19.87
CA THR A 68 -7.75 18.77 20.91
C THR A 68 -8.50 18.98 22.23
N TRP A 69 -9.58 18.23 22.48
CA TRP A 69 -10.40 18.40 23.69
C TRP A 69 -9.68 18.02 24.98
#